data_AF-A0A957DSV1-F1
#
_entry.id   AF-A0A957DSV1-F1
#
_cell.length_a   1.000
_cell.length_b   1.000
_cell.length_c   1.000
_cell.angle_alpha   90.00
_cell.angle_beta   90.00
_cell.angle_gamma   90.00
#
_symmetry.space_group_name_H-M   'P 1'
#
loop_
_entity.id
_entity.type
_entity.pdbx_description
1 polymer ?
#
loop_
_entity_poly.entity_id
_entity_poly.type
_entity_poly.pdbx_seq_one_letter_code
_entity_poly.pdbx_strand_id
1 'polypeptide(L)'
;MNGPWRQRSGLWQADIASIVLLVLFVLVIFGLEAWLQPQFTPTSLVITGILMALVPAVVWLAFFYRRDRLEPEPKHLILQMVILGGLLASALGIPLVEGVFDVPAWLSSSPAWAQLLGGFLIVGMVQEYLKYAAVRYSVYYAADFDEAIDGIIYTTAVAVGFAVVLNIHFVVSSGGVDLGSGAIRMVLTTLAQASFAGVVGYFLGRMKFEKRPLWWMPLGLVIAAALNSLFYFLRGNLSQGSLSTANSWVGLLLAAVLAGIVTWFLSRSIQHDLAVHGGD
;
A
#
# COMPACT_ATOMS: atom_id res chain seq x y z
N MET A 1 -3.01 -33.83 -6.68
CA MET A 1 -2.14 -32.89 -5.94
C MET A 1 -2.49 -31.53 -6.51
N ASN A 2 -3.26 -30.73 -5.79
CA ASN A 2 -3.70 -29.44 -6.30
C ASN A 2 -2.45 -28.60 -6.57
N GLY A 3 -2.35 -27.99 -7.74
CA GLY A 3 -1.24 -27.11 -8.09
C GLY A 3 -1.08 -25.97 -7.08
N PRO A 4 0.06 -25.24 -7.08
CA PRO A 4 0.36 -24.18 -6.10
C PRO A 4 -0.57 -22.94 -6.19
N TRP A 5 -1.59 -23.03 -7.03
CA TRP A 5 -2.49 -21.97 -7.48
C TRP A 5 -3.93 -22.50 -7.44
N ARG A 6 -4.63 -22.36 -6.31
CA ARG A 6 -6.09 -22.61 -6.27
C ARG A 6 -6.87 -21.38 -6.68
N GLN A 7 -7.96 -21.62 -7.42
CA GLN A 7 -8.78 -20.56 -7.99
C GLN A 7 -9.68 -19.94 -6.91
N ARG A 8 -9.19 -18.90 -6.21
CA ARG A 8 -10.02 -18.06 -5.31
C ARG A 8 -10.80 -17.02 -6.13
N SER A 9 -11.85 -17.46 -6.83
CA SER A 9 -12.68 -16.65 -7.76
C SER A 9 -13.33 -15.40 -7.12
N GLY A 10 -13.33 -15.30 -5.78
CA GLY A 10 -13.88 -14.17 -5.03
C GLY A 10 -12.92 -13.00 -4.74
N LEU A 11 -11.60 -13.15 -4.88
CA LEU A 11 -10.62 -12.12 -4.50
C LEU A 11 -10.65 -10.90 -5.44
N TRP A 12 -10.83 -11.08 -6.74
CA TRP A 12 -10.87 -9.95 -7.70
C TRP A 12 -12.09 -9.06 -7.53
N GLN A 13 -13.24 -9.67 -7.26
CA GLN A 13 -14.44 -8.93 -6.91
C GLN A 13 -14.27 -8.17 -5.60
N ALA A 14 -13.37 -8.65 -4.74
CA ALA A 14 -13.07 -8.03 -3.47
C ALA A 14 -12.26 -6.77 -3.59
N ASP A 15 -11.21 -6.81 -4.40
CA ASP A 15 -10.37 -5.65 -4.66
C ASP A 15 -11.19 -4.52 -5.31
N ILE A 16 -11.99 -4.83 -6.33
CA ILE A 16 -12.84 -3.83 -7.01
C ILE A 16 -13.85 -3.21 -6.03
N ALA A 17 -14.53 -4.02 -5.24
CA ALA A 17 -15.52 -3.51 -4.29
C ALA A 17 -14.87 -2.70 -3.16
N SER A 18 -13.67 -3.07 -2.70
CA SER A 18 -12.91 -2.27 -1.74
C SER A 18 -12.54 -0.90 -2.31
N ILE A 19 -12.08 -0.85 -3.57
CA ILE A 19 -11.78 0.41 -4.27
C ILE A 19 -13.03 1.27 -4.38
N VAL A 20 -14.17 0.69 -4.78
CA VAL A 20 -15.45 1.42 -4.86
C VAL A 20 -15.83 2.00 -3.50
N LEU A 21 -15.69 1.24 -2.41
CA LEU A 21 -16.00 1.73 -1.07
C LEU A 21 -15.07 2.86 -0.62
N LEU A 22 -13.78 2.79 -0.97
CA LEU A 22 -12.83 3.86 -0.69
C LEU A 22 -13.13 5.13 -1.51
N VAL A 23 -13.55 4.99 -2.77
CA VAL A 23 -14.02 6.11 -3.59
C VAL A 23 -15.29 6.72 -2.98
N LEU A 24 -16.26 5.90 -2.56
CA LEU A 24 -17.46 6.38 -1.88
C LEU A 24 -17.11 7.10 -0.58
N PHE A 25 -16.17 6.58 0.21
CA PHE A 25 -15.68 7.26 1.42
C PHE A 25 -15.15 8.65 1.08
N VAL A 26 -14.28 8.77 0.06
CA VAL A 26 -13.77 10.07 -0.40
C VAL A 26 -14.92 11.00 -0.79
N LEU A 27 -15.86 10.53 -1.63
CA LEU A 27 -16.99 11.34 -2.09
C LEU A 27 -17.89 11.82 -0.94
N VAL A 28 -18.13 10.95 0.05
CA VAL A 28 -18.89 11.31 1.26
C VAL A 28 -18.16 12.39 2.05
N ILE A 29 -16.85 12.27 2.24
CA ILE A 29 -16.06 13.29 2.95
C ILE A 29 -16.11 14.64 2.21
N PHE A 30 -15.98 14.65 0.88
CA PHE A 30 -16.14 15.88 0.08
C PHE A 30 -17.54 16.48 0.20
N GLY A 31 -18.58 15.64 0.13
CA GLY A 31 -19.96 16.08 0.28
C GLY A 31 -20.23 16.69 1.65
N LEU A 32 -19.70 16.06 2.71
CA LEU A 32 -19.82 16.57 4.09
C LEU A 32 -19.06 17.88 4.27
N GLU A 33 -17.84 17.98 3.76
CA GLU A 33 -17.05 19.22 3.82
C GLU A 33 -17.74 20.38 3.10
N ALA A 34 -18.26 20.12 1.89
CA ALA A 34 -18.98 21.12 1.11
C ALA A 34 -20.31 21.55 1.77
N TRP A 35 -21.00 20.62 2.43
CA TRP A 35 -22.30 20.89 3.05
C TRP A 35 -22.19 21.55 4.43
N LEU A 36 -21.29 21.04 5.28
CA LEU A 36 -21.17 21.48 6.67
C LEU A 36 -20.23 22.68 6.83
N GLN A 37 -19.35 22.95 5.85
CA GLN A 37 -18.29 23.96 5.91
C GLN A 37 -17.65 24.07 7.30
N PRO A 38 -17.14 22.95 7.86
CA PRO A 38 -16.84 22.88 9.27
C PRO A 38 -15.64 23.78 9.58
N GLN A 39 -15.74 24.56 10.65
CA GLN A 39 -14.62 25.36 11.14
C GLN A 39 -13.76 24.49 12.05
N PHE A 40 -12.62 24.03 11.52
CA PHE A 40 -11.72 23.19 12.28
C PHE A 40 -10.68 24.01 13.03
N THR A 41 -10.46 23.63 14.30
CA THR A 41 -9.25 24.01 15.03
C THR A 41 -8.09 23.06 14.65
N PRO A 42 -6.82 23.46 14.81
CA PRO A 42 -5.68 22.59 14.52
C PRO A 42 -5.77 21.22 15.20
N THR A 43 -6.19 21.19 16.47
CA THR A 43 -6.39 19.93 17.22
C THR A 43 -7.45 19.04 16.58
N SER A 44 -8.57 19.62 16.13
CA SER A 44 -9.63 18.85 15.48
C SER A 44 -9.19 18.27 14.14
N LEU A 45 -8.36 18.97 13.34
CA LEU A 45 -7.79 18.46 12.09
C LEU A 45 -6.87 17.25 12.31
N VAL A 46 -6.08 17.28 13.39
CA VAL A 46 -5.22 16.14 13.75
C VAL A 46 -6.07 14.94 14.14
N ILE A 47 -7.07 15.14 15.02
CA ILE A 47 -7.92 14.04 15.49
C ILE A 47 -8.72 13.42 14.33
N THR A 48 -9.38 14.24 13.50
CA THR A 48 -10.14 13.75 12.35
C THR A 48 -9.24 13.09 11.33
N GLY A 49 -8.05 13.65 11.07
CA GLY A 49 -7.05 13.05 10.19
C GLY A 49 -6.58 11.67 10.65
N ILE A 50 -6.31 11.49 11.95
CA ILE A 50 -5.93 10.18 12.52
C ILE A 50 -7.07 9.17 12.36
N LEU A 51 -8.32 9.57 12.62
CA LEU A 51 -9.47 8.68 12.44
C LEU A 51 -9.65 8.27 10.97
N MET A 52 -9.52 9.22 10.05
CA MET A 52 -9.58 8.95 8.60
C MET A 52 -8.45 8.03 8.15
N ALA A 53 -7.25 8.12 8.72
CA ALA A 53 -6.11 7.28 8.37
C ALA A 53 -6.36 5.77 8.63
N LEU A 54 -7.29 5.45 9.54
CA LEU A 54 -7.69 4.08 9.85
C LEU A 54 -8.73 3.53 8.86
N VAL A 55 -9.51 4.40 8.21
CA VAL A 55 -10.65 3.99 7.36
C VAL A 55 -10.22 3.05 6.24
N PRO A 56 -9.15 3.32 5.47
CA PRO A 56 -8.72 2.41 4.40
C PRO A 56 -8.38 1.01 4.90
N ALA A 57 -7.73 0.90 6.05
CA ALA A 57 -7.38 -0.37 6.66
C ALA A 57 -8.60 -1.13 7.16
N VAL A 58 -9.56 -0.44 7.79
CA VAL A 58 -10.81 -1.04 8.24
C VAL A 58 -11.63 -1.53 7.04
N VAL A 59 -11.72 -0.75 5.96
CA VAL A 59 -12.40 -1.15 4.72
C VAL A 59 -11.76 -2.41 4.13
N TRP A 60 -10.43 -2.43 4.03
CA TRP A 60 -9.69 -3.58 3.50
C TRP A 60 -9.92 -4.84 4.35
N LEU A 61 -9.77 -4.74 5.68
CA LEU A 61 -9.99 -5.85 6.60
C LEU A 61 -11.44 -6.35 6.61
N ALA A 62 -12.42 -5.44 6.62
CA ALA A 62 -13.83 -5.81 6.60
C ALA A 62 -14.22 -6.53 5.30
N PHE A 63 -13.61 -6.14 4.19
CA PHE A 63 -13.89 -6.76 2.90
C PHE A 63 -13.21 -8.13 2.78
N PHE A 64 -11.94 -8.23 3.16
CA PHE A 64 -11.21 -9.49 3.25
C PHE A 64 -12.00 -10.50 4.09
N TYR A 65 -12.45 -10.08 5.27
CA TYR A 65 -13.24 -10.90 6.19
C TYR A 65 -14.57 -11.41 5.61
N ARG A 66 -15.23 -10.63 4.75
CA ARG A 66 -16.56 -10.99 4.19
C ARG A 66 -16.48 -11.95 3.00
N ARG A 67 -15.43 -11.87 2.17
CA ARG A 67 -15.32 -12.69 0.96
C ARG A 67 -14.55 -13.98 1.14
N ASP A 68 -13.72 -14.09 2.18
CA ASP A 68 -12.94 -15.29 2.46
C ASP A 68 -13.80 -16.38 3.16
N ARG A 69 -14.98 -16.67 2.60
CA ARG A 69 -15.98 -17.56 3.20
C ARG A 69 -15.79 -19.03 2.85
N LEU A 70 -14.96 -19.34 1.84
CA LEU A 70 -14.79 -20.69 1.31
C LEU A 70 -13.51 -21.36 1.84
N GLU A 71 -12.40 -20.64 2.00
CA GLU A 71 -11.15 -21.10 2.62
C GLU A 71 -10.47 -19.94 3.39
N PRO A 72 -11.00 -19.54 4.57
CA PRO A 72 -10.52 -18.36 5.29
C PRO A 72 -9.08 -18.52 5.79
N GLU A 73 -8.22 -17.55 5.44
CA GLU A 73 -6.95 -17.37 6.16
C GLU A 73 -7.23 -17.16 7.66
N PRO A 74 -6.33 -17.59 8.56
CA PRO A 74 -6.53 -17.36 9.97
C PRO A 74 -6.53 -15.86 10.25
N LYS A 75 -7.70 -15.32 10.60
CA LYS A 75 -7.94 -13.88 10.84
C LYS A 75 -6.94 -13.25 11.81
N HIS A 76 -6.47 -14.04 12.77
CA HIS A 76 -5.46 -13.60 13.72
C HIS A 76 -4.10 -13.37 13.05
N LEU A 77 -3.69 -14.18 12.06
CA LEU A 77 -2.46 -13.98 11.30
C LEU A 77 -2.55 -12.72 10.43
N ILE A 78 -3.68 -12.49 9.74
CA ILE A 78 -3.89 -11.26 8.97
C ILE A 78 -3.76 -10.02 9.86
N LEU A 79 -4.42 -10.04 11.03
CA LEU A 79 -4.32 -8.95 12.00
C LEU A 79 -2.90 -8.78 12.54
N GLN A 80 -2.21 -9.87 12.85
CA GLN A 80 -0.80 -9.84 13.26
C GLN A 80 0.09 -9.21 12.18
N MET A 81 -0.15 -9.54 10.90
CA MET A 81 0.59 -8.95 9.79
C MET A 81 0.34 -7.44 9.67
N VAL A 82 -0.92 -6.99 9.80
CA VAL A 82 -1.24 -5.56 9.85
C VAL A 82 -0.51 -4.87 11.00
N ILE A 83 -0.57 -5.43 12.21
CA ILE A 83 0.11 -4.87 13.39
C ILE A 83 1.63 -4.82 13.18
N LEU A 84 2.22 -5.92 12.70
CA LEU A 84 3.65 -6.01 12.41
C LEU A 84 4.09 -4.98 11.37
N GLY A 85 3.30 -4.78 10.32
CA GLY A 85 3.57 -3.76 9.30
C GLY A 85 3.57 -2.34 9.87
N GLY A 86 2.59 -2.02 10.72
CA GLY A 86 2.56 -0.74 11.44
C GLY A 86 3.76 -0.56 12.37
N LEU A 87 4.10 -1.59 13.15
CA LEU A 87 5.26 -1.57 14.04
C LEU A 87 6.57 -1.36 13.26
N LEU A 88 6.77 -2.07 12.15
CA LEU A 88 7.97 -1.91 11.32
C LEU A 88 8.03 -0.52 10.67
N ALA A 89 6.90 0.03 10.22
CA ALA A 89 6.84 1.39 9.72
C ALA A 89 7.27 2.40 10.77
N SER A 90 6.74 2.29 11.99
CA SER A 90 7.02 3.22 13.09
C SER A 90 8.42 3.06 13.67
N ALA A 91 8.90 1.82 13.83
CA ALA A 91 10.15 1.54 14.52
C ALA A 91 11.38 1.61 13.61
N LEU A 92 11.23 1.27 12.33
CA LEU A 92 12.34 1.20 11.37
C LEU A 92 12.10 2.08 10.15
N GLY A 93 10.94 1.98 9.50
CA GLY A 93 10.67 2.65 8.23
C GLY A 93 10.85 4.18 8.29
N ILE A 94 10.07 4.84 9.15
CA ILE A 94 10.13 6.29 9.34
C ILE A 94 11.49 6.72 9.93
N PRO A 95 12.00 6.11 11.02
CA PRO A 95 13.30 6.52 11.57
C PRO A 95 14.49 6.35 10.62
N LEU A 96 14.51 5.31 9.78
CA LEU A 96 15.57 5.16 8.78
C LEU A 96 15.46 6.25 7.71
N VAL A 97 14.28 6.44 7.13
CA VAL A 97 14.07 7.39 6.02
C VAL A 97 14.25 8.84 6.46
N GLU A 98 13.65 9.24 7.57
CA GLU A 98 13.64 10.64 8.03
C GLU A 98 14.75 10.95 9.04
N GLY A 99 15.17 9.98 9.85
CA GLY A 99 16.20 10.20 10.87
C GLY A 99 17.61 9.88 10.38
N VAL A 100 17.83 8.68 9.84
CA VAL A 100 19.18 8.22 9.46
C VAL A 100 19.62 8.78 8.11
N PHE A 101 18.75 8.69 7.10
CA PHE A 101 19.04 9.17 5.75
C PHE A 101 18.62 10.63 5.50
N ASP A 102 17.89 11.23 6.45
CA ASP A 102 17.40 12.61 6.41
C ASP A 102 16.79 12.99 5.03
N VAL A 103 16.03 12.06 4.45
CA VAL A 103 15.47 12.21 3.10
C VAL A 103 14.69 13.52 2.92
N PRO A 104 13.87 13.98 3.89
CA PRO A 104 13.15 15.25 3.73
C PRO A 104 14.04 16.47 3.50
N ALA A 105 15.26 16.49 4.07
CA ALA A 105 16.16 17.66 4.00
C ALA A 105 16.75 17.90 2.61
N TRP A 106 16.98 16.85 1.82
CA TRP A 106 17.67 16.98 0.52
C TRP A 106 16.84 16.52 -0.67
N LEU A 107 15.94 15.53 -0.52
CA LEU A 107 15.25 14.93 -1.66
C LEU A 107 14.27 15.91 -2.31
N SER A 108 13.58 16.72 -1.52
CA SER A 108 12.62 17.72 -2.03
C SER A 108 13.28 18.83 -2.86
N SER A 109 14.52 19.19 -2.51
CA SER A 109 15.30 20.25 -3.18
C SER A 109 16.16 19.73 -4.33
N SER A 110 16.18 18.41 -4.54
CA SER A 110 17.02 17.77 -5.55
C SER A 110 16.38 17.82 -6.95
N PRO A 111 17.18 17.78 -8.03
CA PRO A 111 16.67 17.62 -9.40
C PRO A 111 15.84 16.34 -9.55
N ALA A 112 14.88 16.33 -10.48
CA ALA A 112 13.93 15.22 -10.65
C ALA A 112 14.58 13.82 -10.75
N TRP A 113 15.70 13.70 -11.47
CA TRP A 113 16.43 12.43 -11.58
C TRP A 113 16.98 11.94 -10.23
N ALA A 114 17.45 12.86 -9.38
CA ALA A 114 17.97 12.57 -8.05
C ALA A 114 16.83 12.28 -7.07
N GLN A 115 15.65 12.90 -7.25
CA GLN A 115 14.45 12.54 -6.50
C GLN A 115 14.00 11.12 -6.77
N LEU A 116 13.97 10.73 -8.06
CA LEU A 116 13.61 9.37 -8.47
C LEU A 116 14.64 8.35 -7.99
N LEU A 117 15.93 8.63 -8.15
CA LEU A 117 17.00 7.71 -7.75
C LEU A 117 17.11 7.59 -6.23
N GLY A 118 17.11 8.72 -5.52
CA GLY A 118 17.14 8.76 -4.05
C GLY A 118 15.89 8.16 -3.42
N GLY A 119 14.71 8.50 -3.97
CA GLY A 119 13.44 7.88 -3.59
C GLY A 119 13.42 6.38 -3.84
N PHE A 120 14.06 5.90 -4.91
CA PHE A 120 14.16 4.47 -5.19
C PHE A 120 15.10 3.77 -4.21
N LEU A 121 16.35 4.23 -4.14
CA LEU A 121 17.41 3.56 -3.37
C LEU A 121 17.17 3.59 -1.87
N ILE A 122 16.44 4.60 -1.36
CA ILE A 122 16.24 4.78 0.07
C ILE A 122 14.77 4.51 0.41
N VAL A 123 13.84 5.36 -0.04
CA VAL A 123 12.43 5.27 0.38
C VAL A 123 11.80 3.95 -0.06
N GLY A 124 11.86 3.65 -1.35
CA GLY A 124 11.28 2.45 -1.94
C GLY A 124 11.95 1.18 -1.40
N MET A 125 13.29 1.10 -1.47
CA MET A 125 14.01 -0.09 -1.01
C MET A 125 13.81 -0.36 0.48
N VAL A 126 13.88 0.66 1.36
CA VAL A 126 13.65 0.45 2.80
C VAL A 126 12.23 -0.02 3.05
N GLN A 127 11.22 0.65 2.49
CA GLN A 127 9.82 0.29 2.76
C GLN A 127 9.45 -1.09 2.21
N GLU A 128 9.80 -1.40 0.96
CA GLU A 128 9.44 -2.68 0.35
C GLU A 128 10.25 -3.84 0.95
N TYR A 129 11.51 -3.61 1.33
CA TYR A 129 12.31 -4.61 2.04
C TYR A 129 11.72 -4.93 3.42
N LEU A 130 11.29 -3.92 4.19
CA LEU A 130 10.69 -4.16 5.50
C LEU A 130 9.40 -4.98 5.40
N LYS A 131 8.56 -4.74 4.38
CA LYS A 131 7.35 -5.55 4.15
C LYS A 131 7.68 -6.98 3.74
N TYR A 132 8.65 -7.14 2.84
CA TYR A 132 9.18 -8.45 2.47
C TYR A 132 9.70 -9.19 3.72
N ALA A 133 10.53 -8.53 4.53
CA ALA A 133 11.14 -9.11 5.72
C ALA A 133 10.07 -9.52 6.74
N ALA A 134 9.03 -8.69 6.90
CA ALA A 134 7.90 -9.00 7.77
C ALA A 134 7.31 -10.37 7.44
N VAL A 135 6.95 -10.62 6.17
CA VAL A 135 6.36 -11.90 5.75
C VAL A 135 7.39 -13.01 5.73
N ARG A 136 8.59 -12.75 5.18
CA ARG A 136 9.67 -13.74 5.02
C ARG A 136 10.10 -14.36 6.35
N TYR A 137 10.10 -13.59 7.42
CA TYR A 137 10.60 -14.03 8.73
C TYR A 137 9.50 -14.31 9.76
N SER A 138 8.22 -14.10 9.44
CA SER A 138 7.11 -14.42 10.35
C SER A 138 6.28 -15.62 9.86
N VAL A 139 5.53 -15.46 8.78
CA VAL A 139 4.54 -16.45 8.30
C VAL A 139 5.03 -17.30 7.13
N TYR A 140 6.19 -17.00 6.56
CA TYR A 140 6.70 -17.73 5.38
C TYR A 140 6.84 -19.25 5.59
N TYR A 141 7.12 -19.71 6.81
CA TYR A 141 7.20 -21.14 7.15
C TYR A 141 5.98 -21.64 7.95
N ALA A 142 4.95 -20.81 8.12
CA ALA A 142 3.71 -21.23 8.76
C ALA A 142 2.97 -22.24 7.88
N ALA A 143 2.20 -23.12 8.52
CA ALA A 143 1.36 -24.09 7.83
C ALA A 143 0.27 -23.40 6.99
N ASP A 144 -0.21 -22.24 7.44
CA ASP A 144 -1.23 -21.42 6.78
C ASP A 144 -0.71 -20.63 5.56
N PHE A 145 0.59 -20.72 5.23
CA PHE A 145 1.10 -20.24 3.96
C PHE A 145 1.27 -21.47 3.06
N ASP A 146 0.19 -21.93 2.47
CA ASP A 146 0.15 -23.16 1.69
C ASP A 146 -0.07 -22.93 0.18
N GLU A 147 -0.31 -21.68 -0.23
CA GLU A 147 -0.51 -21.27 -1.62
C GLU A 147 0.35 -20.06 -2.03
N ALA A 148 0.66 -19.95 -3.33
CA ALA A 148 1.44 -18.81 -3.83
C ALA A 148 0.70 -17.47 -3.65
N ILE A 149 -0.64 -17.50 -3.60
CA ILE A 149 -1.48 -16.32 -3.40
C ILE A 149 -1.35 -15.75 -1.97
N ASP A 150 -1.02 -16.57 -0.99
CA ASP A 150 -0.88 -16.14 0.42
C ASP A 150 0.27 -15.15 0.57
N GLY A 151 1.31 -15.28 -0.28
CA GLY A 151 2.37 -14.29 -0.38
C GLY A 151 1.82 -12.89 -0.65
N ILE A 152 0.87 -12.76 -1.57
CA ILE A 152 0.19 -11.49 -1.88
C ILE A 152 -0.67 -11.05 -0.70
N ILE A 153 -1.48 -11.95 -0.14
CA ILE A 153 -2.40 -11.65 0.95
C ILE A 153 -1.65 -11.13 2.18
N TYR A 154 -0.67 -11.89 2.67
CA TYR A 154 0.10 -11.52 3.87
C TYR A 154 0.94 -10.27 3.64
N THR A 155 1.58 -10.10 2.47
CA THR A 155 2.39 -8.90 2.21
C THR A 155 1.51 -7.65 2.07
N THR A 156 0.33 -7.79 1.47
CA THR A 156 -0.67 -6.71 1.40
C THR A 156 -1.19 -6.34 2.79
N ALA A 157 -1.44 -7.33 3.67
CA ALA A 157 -1.84 -7.07 5.05
C ALA A 157 -0.77 -6.26 5.81
N VAL A 158 0.51 -6.65 5.68
CA VAL A 158 1.64 -5.86 6.22
C VAL A 158 1.63 -4.44 5.67
N ALA A 159 1.41 -4.27 4.37
CA ALA A 159 1.40 -2.96 3.73
C ALA A 159 0.24 -2.06 4.16
N VAL A 160 -0.93 -2.63 4.43
CA VAL A 160 -2.07 -1.89 4.97
C VAL A 160 -1.74 -1.31 6.34
N GLY A 161 -1.12 -2.09 7.21
CA GLY A 161 -0.62 -1.60 8.51
C GLY A 161 0.47 -0.54 8.37
N PHE A 162 1.40 -0.75 7.44
CA PHE A 162 2.44 0.21 7.10
C PHE A 162 1.84 1.55 6.64
N ALA A 163 0.82 1.51 5.79
CA ALA A 163 0.13 2.68 5.27
C ALA A 163 -0.65 3.45 6.35
N VAL A 164 -1.26 2.76 7.33
CA VAL A 164 -1.90 3.42 8.48
C VAL A 164 -0.89 4.31 9.19
N VAL A 165 0.29 3.76 9.51
CA VAL A 165 1.33 4.52 10.21
C VAL A 165 1.87 5.67 9.36
N LEU A 166 2.09 5.47 8.06
CA LEU A 166 2.49 6.55 7.15
C LEU A 166 1.45 7.68 7.07
N ASN A 167 0.16 7.33 7.11
CA ASN A 167 -0.92 8.31 7.09
C ASN A 167 -1.04 9.07 8.41
N ILE A 168 -0.97 8.37 9.55
CA ILE A 168 -0.95 9.00 10.88
C ILE A 168 0.27 9.92 11.01
N HIS A 169 1.46 9.43 10.65
CA HIS A 169 2.69 10.20 10.71
C HIS A 169 2.57 11.50 9.92
N PHE A 170 2.02 11.44 8.71
CA PHE A 170 1.77 12.63 7.90
C PHE A 170 0.81 13.63 8.54
N VAL A 171 -0.30 13.16 9.11
CA VAL A 171 -1.27 14.05 9.77
C VAL A 171 -0.61 14.77 10.94
N VAL A 172 0.15 14.03 11.75
CA VAL A 172 0.84 14.56 12.93
C VAL A 172 1.95 15.53 12.53
N SER A 173 2.79 15.16 11.56
CA SER A 173 3.90 16.02 11.10
C SER A 173 3.45 17.27 10.35
N SER A 174 2.26 17.23 9.75
CA SER A 174 1.65 18.40 9.08
C SER A 174 0.85 19.30 10.04
N GLY A 175 0.66 18.90 11.30
CA GLY A 175 -0.16 19.64 12.27
C GLY A 175 -1.67 19.59 11.98
N GLY A 176 -2.12 18.59 11.20
CA GLY A 176 -3.49 18.45 10.71
C GLY A 176 -3.56 18.30 9.19
N VAL A 177 -4.73 17.92 8.67
CA VAL A 177 -5.00 17.86 7.23
C VAL A 177 -6.45 18.23 6.95
N ASP A 178 -6.70 18.94 5.85
CA ASP A 178 -8.06 19.19 5.37
C ASP A 178 -8.76 17.87 5.05
N LEU A 179 -10.09 17.83 5.21
CA LEU A 179 -10.83 16.58 5.16
C LEU A 179 -10.79 15.94 3.77
N GLY A 180 -11.20 16.65 2.73
CA GLY A 180 -11.26 16.13 1.38
C GLY A 180 -9.89 15.74 0.83
N SER A 181 -8.92 16.65 0.90
CA SER A 181 -7.56 16.41 0.39
C SER A 181 -6.85 15.31 1.20
N GLY A 182 -7.05 15.28 2.52
CA GLY A 182 -6.55 14.26 3.43
C GLY A 182 -7.14 12.88 3.13
N ALA A 183 -8.46 12.77 2.95
CA ALA A 183 -9.13 11.52 2.64
C ALA A 183 -8.62 10.90 1.33
N ILE A 184 -8.47 11.70 0.27
CA ILE A 184 -7.88 11.25 -1.00
C ILE A 184 -6.47 10.72 -0.77
N ARG A 185 -5.62 11.53 -0.13
CA ARG A 185 -4.23 11.18 0.10
C ARG A 185 -4.09 9.87 0.87
N MET A 186 -4.91 9.67 1.90
CA MET A 186 -4.89 8.46 2.73
C MET A 186 -5.28 7.23 1.94
N VAL A 187 -6.39 7.31 1.19
CA VAL A 187 -6.85 6.23 0.32
C VAL A 187 -5.79 5.88 -0.73
N LEU A 188 -5.23 6.88 -1.41
CA LEU A 188 -4.21 6.67 -2.43
C LEU A 188 -2.93 6.07 -1.87
N THR A 189 -2.49 6.55 -0.71
CA THR A 189 -1.30 6.00 -0.04
C THR A 189 -1.52 4.55 0.35
N THR A 190 -2.67 4.20 0.92
CA THR A 190 -2.98 2.81 1.27
C THR A 190 -3.08 1.91 0.05
N LEU A 191 -3.77 2.35 -1.01
CA LEU A 191 -3.87 1.57 -2.25
C LEU A 191 -2.50 1.34 -2.88
N ALA A 192 -1.68 2.38 -3.03
CA ALA A 192 -0.35 2.25 -3.61
C ALA A 192 0.54 1.29 -2.79
N GLN A 193 0.55 1.44 -1.46
CA GLN A 193 1.32 0.57 -0.58
C GLN A 193 0.88 -0.89 -0.69
N ALA A 194 -0.44 -1.14 -0.74
CA ALA A 194 -1.02 -2.46 -0.97
C ALA A 194 -0.62 -3.04 -2.33
N SER A 195 -0.71 -2.26 -3.41
CA SER A 195 -0.37 -2.71 -4.77
C SER A 195 1.11 -3.07 -4.90
N PHE A 196 2.02 -2.24 -4.39
CA PHE A 196 3.47 -2.50 -4.48
C PHE A 196 3.87 -3.70 -3.62
N ALA A 197 3.28 -3.81 -2.43
CA ALA A 197 3.45 -4.98 -1.59
C ALA A 197 2.86 -6.25 -2.20
N GLY A 198 1.78 -6.15 -2.98
CA GLY A 198 1.25 -7.25 -3.76
C GLY A 198 2.25 -7.76 -4.80
N VAL A 199 3.03 -6.87 -5.44
CA VAL A 199 4.16 -7.27 -6.30
C VAL A 199 5.21 -8.04 -5.50
N VAL A 200 5.64 -7.51 -4.36
CA VAL A 200 6.59 -8.20 -3.47
C VAL A 200 6.07 -9.58 -3.06
N GLY A 201 4.81 -9.64 -2.65
CA GLY A 201 4.12 -10.86 -2.22
C GLY A 201 3.97 -11.90 -3.33
N TYR A 202 3.71 -11.47 -4.56
CA TYR A 202 3.65 -12.35 -5.73
C TYR A 202 5.01 -13.02 -6.00
N PHE A 203 6.10 -12.24 -5.98
CA PHE A 203 7.45 -12.80 -6.15
C PHE A 203 7.83 -13.73 -5.01
N LEU A 204 7.48 -13.39 -3.77
CA LEU A 204 7.74 -14.19 -2.58
C LEU A 204 6.95 -15.51 -2.57
N GLY A 205 5.66 -15.47 -2.88
CA GLY A 205 4.79 -16.65 -2.97
C GLY A 205 5.28 -17.63 -4.03
N ARG A 206 5.58 -17.14 -5.23
CA ARG A 206 6.15 -17.98 -6.30
C ARG A 206 7.50 -18.57 -5.94
N MET A 207 8.36 -17.80 -5.27
CA MET A 207 9.64 -18.31 -4.79
C MET A 207 9.50 -19.49 -3.83
N LYS A 208 8.40 -19.55 -3.05
CA LYS A 208 8.16 -20.65 -2.09
C LYS A 208 7.77 -21.95 -2.78
N PHE A 209 6.88 -21.87 -3.76
CA PHE A 209 6.24 -23.06 -4.36
C PHE A 209 6.81 -23.46 -5.72
N GLU A 210 7.61 -22.61 -6.35
CA GLU A 210 8.18 -22.85 -7.67
C GLU A 210 9.70 -22.76 -7.65
N LYS A 211 10.37 -23.51 -8.53
CA LYS A 211 11.82 -23.39 -8.74
C LYS A 211 12.11 -22.10 -9.49
N ARG A 212 12.51 -21.06 -8.75
CA ARG A 212 12.88 -19.75 -9.29
C ARG A 212 14.37 -19.48 -9.11
N PRO A 213 15.01 -18.75 -10.05
CA PRO A 213 16.41 -18.38 -9.91
C PRO A 213 16.62 -17.39 -8.76
N LEU A 214 17.84 -17.30 -8.24
CA LEU A 214 18.20 -16.45 -7.09
C LEU A 214 17.88 -14.96 -7.30
N TRP A 215 17.90 -14.47 -8.55
CA TRP A 215 17.59 -13.07 -8.88
C TRP A 215 16.09 -12.75 -8.85
N TRP A 216 15.21 -13.75 -8.70
CA TRP A 216 13.76 -13.56 -8.75
C TRP A 216 13.25 -12.60 -7.68
N MET A 217 13.58 -12.83 -6.40
CA MET A 217 13.13 -11.94 -5.32
C MET A 217 13.76 -10.54 -5.37
N PRO A 218 15.08 -10.40 -5.62
CA PRO A 218 15.68 -9.09 -5.86
C PRO A 218 14.97 -8.29 -6.96
N LEU A 219 14.56 -8.94 -8.05
CA LEU A 219 13.81 -8.28 -9.12
C LEU A 219 12.45 -7.75 -8.62
N GLY A 220 11.69 -8.56 -7.87
CA GLY A 220 10.42 -8.15 -7.30
C GLY A 220 10.55 -6.93 -6.38
N LEU A 221 11.59 -6.90 -5.53
CA LEU A 221 11.91 -5.76 -4.67
C LEU A 221 12.29 -4.52 -5.47
N VAL A 222 13.12 -4.66 -6.50
CA VAL A 222 13.52 -3.54 -7.37
C VAL A 222 12.31 -2.95 -8.09
N ILE A 223 11.43 -3.79 -8.64
CA ILE A 223 10.20 -3.33 -9.30
C ILE A 223 9.31 -2.58 -8.31
N ALA A 224 9.03 -3.16 -7.14
CA ALA A 224 8.19 -2.54 -6.13
C ALA A 224 8.77 -1.22 -5.60
N ALA A 225 10.08 -1.18 -5.34
CA ALA A 225 10.78 0.03 -4.91
C ALA A 225 10.76 1.12 -5.99
N ALA A 226 10.91 0.77 -7.26
CA ALA A 226 10.84 1.72 -8.37
C ALA A 226 9.43 2.30 -8.50
N LEU A 227 8.39 1.47 -8.38
CA LEU A 227 7.00 1.91 -8.35
C LEU A 227 6.70 2.83 -7.16
N ASN A 228 7.21 2.49 -5.98
CA ASN A 228 7.06 3.32 -4.77
C ASN A 228 7.76 4.68 -4.93
N SER A 229 8.99 4.71 -5.47
CA SER A 229 9.68 5.96 -5.79
C SER A 229 8.91 6.81 -6.80
N LEU A 230 8.42 6.20 -7.88
CA LEU A 230 7.63 6.90 -8.89
C LEU A 230 6.35 7.47 -8.27
N PHE A 231 5.65 6.72 -7.43
CA PHE A 231 4.48 7.20 -6.71
C PHE A 231 4.82 8.38 -5.80
N TYR A 232 5.91 8.30 -5.03
CA TYR A 232 6.37 9.39 -4.18
C TYR A 232 6.70 10.65 -5.01
N PHE A 233 7.42 10.47 -6.12
CA PHE A 233 7.79 11.54 -7.03
C PHE A 233 6.56 12.24 -7.64
N LEU A 234 5.61 11.47 -8.18
CA LEU A 234 4.37 11.99 -8.78
C LEU A 234 3.52 12.73 -7.74
N ARG A 235 3.43 12.20 -6.52
CA ARG A 235 2.69 12.84 -5.43
C ARG A 235 3.38 14.12 -4.96
N GLY A 236 4.71 14.11 -4.80
CA GLY A 236 5.48 15.21 -4.23
C GLY A 236 5.71 16.38 -5.19
N ASN A 237 6.18 16.14 -6.41
CA ASN A 237 6.58 17.21 -7.34
C ASN A 237 5.40 17.99 -7.92
N LEU A 238 4.22 17.38 -7.96
CA LEU A 238 3.01 18.04 -8.44
C LEU A 238 2.28 18.79 -7.31
N SER A 239 2.69 18.59 -6.06
CA SER A 239 2.23 19.39 -4.90
C SER A 239 3.10 20.62 -4.59
N GLN A 240 4.38 20.63 -5.00
CA GLN A 240 5.35 21.69 -4.64
C GLN A 240 5.72 22.66 -5.78
N GLY A 241 5.05 22.58 -6.93
CA GLY A 241 5.22 23.57 -8.01
C GLY A 241 4.45 24.87 -7.73
N SER A 242 5.09 26.02 -7.99
CA SER A 242 4.57 27.41 -7.88
C SER A 242 3.35 27.75 -8.78
N LEU A 243 2.48 26.79 -9.07
CA LEU A 243 1.32 26.96 -9.93
C LEU A 243 0.09 26.31 -9.30
N SER A 244 -0.66 27.08 -8.51
CA SER A 244 -2.07 26.84 -8.14
C SER A 244 -2.44 25.50 -7.46
N THR A 245 -3.48 25.54 -6.64
CA THR A 245 -4.14 24.37 -6.04
C THR A 245 -4.49 23.26 -7.04
N ALA A 246 -4.67 23.57 -8.33
CA ALA A 246 -4.96 22.60 -9.39
C ALA A 246 -3.86 21.54 -9.62
N ASN A 247 -2.58 21.87 -9.39
CA ASN A 247 -1.47 20.92 -9.66
C ASN A 247 -1.38 19.79 -8.63
N SER A 248 -1.78 20.03 -7.38
CA SER A 248 -1.81 18.99 -6.34
C SER A 248 -2.80 17.86 -6.69
N TRP A 249 -3.91 18.20 -7.35
CA TRP A 249 -4.89 17.23 -7.82
C TRP A 249 -4.37 16.39 -8.98
N VAL A 250 -3.62 17.00 -9.91
CA VAL A 250 -3.00 16.26 -11.02
C VAL A 250 -2.01 15.23 -10.49
N GLY A 251 -1.20 15.58 -9.49
CA GLY A 251 -0.30 14.63 -8.81
C GLY A 251 -1.02 13.45 -8.19
N LEU A 252 -2.10 13.73 -7.45
CA LEU A 252 -2.91 12.68 -6.84
C LEU A 252 -3.60 11.81 -7.90
N LEU A 253 -4.11 12.39 -8.98
CA LEU A 253 -4.73 11.63 -10.08
C LEU A 253 -3.71 10.72 -10.79
N LEU A 254 -2.52 11.22 -11.12
CA LEU A 254 -1.47 10.41 -11.74
C LEU A 254 -1.00 9.29 -10.81
N ALA A 255 -0.86 9.58 -9.52
CA ALA A 255 -0.53 8.59 -8.50
C ALA A 255 -1.63 7.51 -8.36
N ALA A 256 -2.90 7.91 -8.46
CA ALA A 256 -4.04 7.01 -8.47
C ALA A 256 -4.05 6.11 -9.72
N VAL A 257 -3.80 6.69 -10.90
CA VAL A 257 -3.70 5.96 -12.16
C VAL A 257 -2.56 4.95 -12.10
N LEU A 258 -1.40 5.32 -11.58
CA LEU A 258 -0.27 4.41 -11.39
C LEU A 258 -0.66 3.23 -10.49
N ALA A 259 -1.24 3.49 -9.31
CA ALA A 259 -1.68 2.43 -8.40
C ALA A 259 -2.74 1.51 -9.06
N GLY A 260 -3.67 2.09 -9.82
CA GLY A 260 -4.67 1.35 -10.59
C GLY A 260 -4.06 0.45 -11.67
N ILE A 261 -3.10 0.97 -12.44
CA ILE A 261 -2.38 0.20 -13.47
C ILE A 261 -1.62 -0.96 -12.83
N VAL A 262 -0.92 -0.72 -11.73
CA VAL A 262 -0.16 -1.78 -11.02
C VAL A 262 -1.10 -2.86 -10.49
N THR A 263 -2.21 -2.46 -9.86
CA THR A 263 -3.22 -3.41 -9.36
C THR A 263 -3.81 -4.22 -10.49
N TRP A 264 -4.14 -3.58 -11.62
CA TRP A 264 -4.65 -4.27 -12.80
C TRP A 264 -3.63 -5.23 -13.41
N PHE A 265 -2.36 -4.83 -13.50
CA PHE A 265 -1.32 -5.70 -14.04
C PHE A 265 -1.04 -6.91 -13.14
N LEU A 266 -0.99 -6.68 -11.82
CA LEU A 266 -0.91 -7.75 -10.83
C LEU A 266 -2.11 -8.69 -10.99
N SER A 267 -3.30 -8.14 -11.21
CA SER A 267 -4.51 -8.94 -11.41
C SER A 267 -4.47 -9.86 -12.60
N ARG A 268 -4.03 -9.33 -13.74
CA ARG A 268 -3.88 -10.12 -14.94
C ARG A 268 -2.82 -11.19 -14.79
N SER A 269 -1.70 -10.87 -14.14
CA SER A 269 -0.61 -11.82 -13.92
C SER A 269 -1.08 -13.01 -13.10
N ILE A 270 -1.82 -12.75 -12.01
CA ILE A 270 -2.39 -13.80 -11.16
C ILE A 270 -3.45 -14.60 -11.93
N GLN A 271 -4.37 -13.95 -12.64
CA GLN A 271 -5.40 -14.66 -13.42
C GLN A 271 -4.80 -15.54 -14.51
N HIS A 272 -3.77 -15.06 -15.19
CA HIS A 272 -3.03 -15.83 -16.17
C HIS A 272 -2.35 -17.05 -15.52
N ASP A 273 -1.67 -16.88 -14.39
CA ASP A 273 -1.04 -17.99 -13.68
C ASP A 273 -2.07 -19.02 -13.19
N LEU A 274 -3.22 -18.58 -12.66
CA LEU A 274 -4.35 -19.43 -12.27
C LEU A 274 -4.90 -20.22 -13.47
N ALA A 275 -5.02 -19.59 -14.65
CA ALA A 275 -5.51 -20.26 -15.85
C ALA A 275 -4.53 -21.31 -16.40
N VAL A 276 -3.22 -21.08 -16.24
CA VAL A 276 -2.18 -21.98 -16.74
C VAL A 276 -1.88 -23.13 -15.76
N HIS A 277 -1.98 -22.91 -14.44
CA HIS A 277 -1.54 -23.87 -13.42
C HIS A 277 -2.64 -24.34 -12.46
N GLY A 278 -3.84 -23.75 -12.49
CA GLY A 278 -4.96 -24.08 -11.61
C GLY A 278 -6.04 -24.96 -12.25
N GLY A 279 -5.80 -25.49 -13.45
CA GLY A 279 -6.72 -26.32 -14.21
C GLY A 279 -6.55 -27.84 -14.06
N ASP A 280 -5.61 -28.30 -13.23
CA ASP A 280 -5.30 -29.71 -13.02
C ASP A 280 -5.88 -30.27 -11.70
#